data_AF-A0A926N2Q9-F1
#
_entry.id   AF-A0A926N2Q9-F1
#
_cell.length_a   1.000
_cell.length_b   1.000
_cell.length_c   1.000
_cell.angle_alpha   90.00
_cell.angle_beta   90.00
_cell.angle_gamma   90.00
#
_symmetry.space_group_name_H-M   'P 1'
#
loop_
_entity.id
_entity.type
_entity.pdbx_description
1 polymer ?
#
loop_
_entity_poly.entity_id
_entity_poly.type
_entity_poly.pdbx_seq_one_letter_code
_entity_poly.pdbx_strand_id
1 'polypeptide(L)'
;MNYISLVLLTLIFTTVKADVDLIEKTLRSQPLTVFDLGLLRLKNDLKLAKNDLVIEIDNKNVSTIYTEALFSRRYDGIQLIVSAPMSTHLNANSYMVDSIKCRKIFEKVKNNLLKGQNESNMIHSQAASYLTQVFTAPTQWNAWRYDKGFTQKLVNFVQLEVTLKPTQSYAVKNKVRPFSCGGSLASDYQQIEITRKFN
;
A
#
# COMPACT_ATOMS: atom_id res chain seq x y z
N MET A 1 -44.75 16.08 -36.83
CA MET A 1 -43.47 16.79 -36.58
C MET A 1 -43.11 16.63 -35.11
N ASN A 2 -41.81 16.57 -34.82
CA ASN A 2 -41.13 16.44 -33.53
C ASN A 2 -40.84 15.01 -33.03
N TYR A 3 -39.69 14.49 -33.46
CA TYR A 3 -38.87 13.61 -32.62
C TYR A 3 -37.70 14.44 -32.09
N ILE A 4 -37.71 14.72 -30.78
CA ILE A 4 -36.57 15.28 -30.06
C ILE A 4 -35.68 14.08 -29.72
N SER A 5 -34.52 13.98 -30.39
CA SER A 5 -33.50 12.98 -30.08
C SER A 5 -32.61 13.51 -28.97
N LEU A 6 -32.77 12.98 -27.76
CA LEU A 6 -31.94 13.29 -26.60
C LEU A 6 -30.64 12.46 -26.69
N VAL A 7 -29.53 13.08 -27.10
CA VAL A 7 -28.22 12.43 -27.08
C VAL A 7 -27.64 12.56 -25.67
N LEU A 8 -27.75 11.49 -24.88
CA LEU A 8 -27.13 11.38 -23.57
C LEU A 8 -25.62 11.15 -23.76
N LEU A 9 -24.82 12.20 -23.54
CA LEU A 9 -23.35 12.10 -23.55
C LEU A 9 -22.90 11.38 -22.28
N THR A 10 -22.72 10.06 -22.34
CA THR A 10 -22.09 9.31 -21.25
C THR A 10 -20.59 9.59 -21.26
N LEU A 11 -20.15 10.50 -20.38
CA LEU A 11 -18.75 10.63 -19.97
C LEU A 11 -18.38 9.38 -19.14
N ILE A 12 -17.88 8.35 -19.81
CA ILE A 12 -17.31 7.19 -19.14
C ILE A 12 -15.89 7.59 -18.70
N PHE A 13 -15.66 7.61 -17.39
CA PHE A 13 -14.36 7.84 -16.75
C PHE A 13 -13.33 6.79 -17.23
N THR A 14 -12.49 7.13 -18.20
CA THR A 14 -11.36 6.31 -18.67
C THR A 14 -10.01 6.74 -18.07
N THR A 15 -10.01 7.66 -17.10
CA THR A 15 -8.80 8.37 -16.66
C THR A 15 -7.83 7.55 -15.81
N VAL A 16 -8.27 6.48 -15.17
CA VAL A 16 -7.41 5.75 -14.20
C VAL A 16 -6.31 4.94 -14.89
N LYS A 17 -6.60 4.26 -16.01
CA LYS A 17 -5.60 3.42 -16.70
C LYS A 17 -4.51 4.23 -17.41
N ALA A 18 -4.87 5.36 -18.02
CA ALA A 18 -3.92 6.23 -18.70
C ALA A 18 -2.88 6.81 -17.74
N ASP A 19 -3.27 7.04 -16.48
CA ASP A 19 -2.39 7.57 -15.44
C ASP A 19 -1.37 6.54 -14.91
N VAL A 20 -1.75 5.27 -14.84
CA VAL A 20 -0.87 4.16 -14.44
C VAL A 20 0.22 3.93 -15.48
N ASP A 21 -0.19 3.78 -16.75
CA ASP A 21 0.74 3.57 -17.86
C ASP A 21 1.75 4.71 -17.97
N LEU A 22 1.33 5.95 -17.68
CA LEU A 22 2.22 7.11 -17.65
C LEU A 22 3.28 7.01 -16.54
N ILE A 23 2.91 6.61 -15.32
CA ILE A 23 3.85 6.46 -14.20
C ILE A 23 4.84 5.33 -14.51
N GLU A 24 4.34 4.15 -14.86
CA GLU A 24 5.19 2.99 -15.16
C GLU A 24 6.14 3.31 -16.32
N LYS A 25 5.65 3.87 -17.42
CA LYS A 25 6.47 4.25 -18.57
C LYS A 25 7.53 5.29 -18.20
N THR A 26 7.18 6.30 -17.41
CA THR A 26 8.12 7.35 -16.97
C THR A 26 9.22 6.80 -16.07
N LEU A 27 8.89 5.89 -15.16
CA LEU A 27 9.86 5.25 -14.26
C LEU A 27 10.74 4.21 -14.98
N ARG A 28 10.19 3.52 -15.99
CA ARG A 28 10.91 2.51 -16.78
C ARG A 28 11.78 3.10 -17.90
N SER A 29 11.48 4.32 -18.37
CA SER A 29 12.22 4.95 -19.48
C SER A 29 13.60 5.51 -19.09
N GLN A 30 14.03 5.33 -17.83
CA GLN A 30 15.31 5.86 -17.33
C GLN A 30 16.43 4.80 -17.40
N PRO A 31 17.70 5.19 -17.70
CA PRO A 31 18.83 4.26 -17.73
C PRO A 31 19.15 3.75 -16.31
N LEU A 32 19.22 2.41 -16.15
CA LEU A 32 18.97 1.69 -14.88
C LEU A 32 17.58 2.05 -14.35
N THR A 33 16.56 1.21 -14.60
CA THR A 33 15.18 1.62 -14.39
C THR A 33 14.98 2.05 -12.93
N VAL A 34 14.63 3.32 -12.72
CA VAL A 34 14.35 3.83 -11.38
C VAL A 34 13.15 3.13 -10.76
N PHE A 35 12.33 2.50 -11.61
CA PHE A 35 11.30 1.55 -11.22
C PHE A 35 11.87 0.36 -10.43
N ASP A 36 12.81 -0.39 -11.01
CA ASP A 36 13.37 -1.59 -10.37
C ASP A 36 14.19 -1.21 -9.13
N LEU A 37 14.93 -0.09 -9.18
CA LEU A 37 15.64 0.45 -8.02
C LEU A 37 14.68 0.87 -6.90
N GLY A 38 13.60 1.57 -7.25
CA GLY A 38 12.58 1.98 -6.29
C GLY A 38 11.89 0.76 -5.65
N LEU A 39 11.57 -0.27 -6.44
CA LEU A 39 10.99 -1.50 -5.91
C LEU A 39 11.94 -2.21 -4.93
N LEU A 40 13.23 -2.29 -5.28
CA LEU A 40 14.25 -2.86 -4.40
C LEU A 40 14.39 -2.07 -3.08
N ARG A 41 14.37 -0.74 -3.16
CA ARG A 41 14.41 0.14 -1.98
C ARG A 41 13.19 -0.04 -1.09
N LEU A 42 11.98 -0.04 -1.66
CA LEU A 42 10.75 -0.31 -0.93
C LEU A 42 10.79 -1.66 -0.22
N LYS A 43 11.31 -2.70 -0.87
CA LYS A 43 11.48 -4.02 -0.27
C LYS A 43 12.39 -3.98 0.96
N ASN A 44 13.51 -3.27 0.88
CA ASN A 44 14.45 -3.12 1.99
C ASN A 44 13.86 -2.28 3.13
N ASP A 45 13.26 -1.15 2.80
CA ASP A 45 12.63 -0.26 3.77
C ASP A 45 11.49 -0.98 4.51
N LEU A 46 10.67 -1.75 3.81
CA LEU A 46 9.59 -2.53 4.41
C LEU A 46 10.11 -3.61 5.37
N LYS A 47 11.24 -4.25 5.04
CA LYS A 47 11.91 -5.22 5.90
C LYS A 47 12.41 -4.59 7.20
N LEU A 48 12.83 -3.32 7.16
CA LEU A 48 13.23 -2.56 8.35
C LEU A 48 12.01 -2.06 9.12
N ALA A 49 10.99 -1.56 8.42
CA ALA A 49 9.78 -0.99 9.01
C ALA A 49 9.03 -1.99 9.91
N LYS A 50 9.11 -3.30 9.61
CA LYS A 50 8.49 -4.33 10.44
C LYS A 50 9.16 -4.59 11.80
N ASN A 51 10.37 -4.08 12.04
CA ASN A 51 11.14 -4.40 13.25
C ASN A 51 10.43 -3.98 14.56
N ASP A 52 9.60 -2.94 14.50
CA ASP A 52 8.86 -2.45 15.66
C ASP A 52 7.47 -3.09 15.85
N LEU A 53 7.13 -4.11 15.06
CA LEU A 53 5.83 -4.78 15.11
C LEU A 53 5.74 -5.90 16.17
N VAL A 54 6.81 -6.14 16.94
CA VAL A 54 6.87 -7.18 17.98
C VAL A 54 5.66 -7.13 18.91
N ILE A 55 5.21 -5.92 19.27
CA ILE A 55 4.15 -5.70 20.24
C ILE A 55 2.74 -5.98 19.67
N GLU A 56 2.59 -5.97 18.36
CA GLU A 56 1.29 -6.11 17.69
C GLU A 56 0.99 -7.57 17.26
N ILE A 57 1.97 -8.48 17.38
CA ILE A 57 1.87 -9.88 16.92
C ILE A 57 1.82 -10.88 18.09
N ASP A 58 1.04 -11.95 17.93
CA ASP A 58 0.77 -12.93 19.00
C ASP A 58 2.03 -13.67 19.47
N ASN A 59 2.92 -14.03 18.54
CA ASN A 59 4.12 -14.81 18.84
C ASN A 59 5.34 -13.95 19.23
N LYS A 60 5.18 -12.61 19.27
CA LYS A 60 6.24 -11.62 19.55
C LYS A 60 7.55 -11.85 18.79
N ASN A 61 7.47 -12.50 17.62
CA ASN A 61 8.64 -12.82 16.81
C ASN A 61 8.51 -12.20 15.42
N VAL A 62 9.16 -11.05 15.22
CA VAL A 62 9.12 -10.29 13.95
C VAL A 62 9.72 -11.06 12.77
N SER A 63 10.59 -12.03 13.01
CA SER A 63 11.13 -12.87 11.91
C SER A 63 10.01 -13.62 11.17
N THR A 64 8.90 -13.89 11.86
CA THR A 64 7.74 -14.60 11.29
C THR A 64 6.81 -13.70 10.48
N ILE A 65 6.98 -12.38 10.55
CA ILE A 65 6.28 -11.42 9.69
C ILE A 65 6.91 -11.49 8.30
N TYR A 66 6.09 -11.81 7.31
CA TYR A 66 6.49 -11.77 5.91
C TYR A 66 6.29 -10.37 5.35
N THR A 67 7.25 -9.89 4.56
CA THR A 67 7.18 -8.59 3.88
C THR A 67 7.64 -8.71 2.43
N GLU A 68 6.97 -8.03 1.51
CA GLU A 68 7.37 -7.97 0.10
C GLU A 68 6.91 -6.66 -0.54
N ALA A 69 7.65 -6.17 -1.53
CA ALA A 69 7.22 -5.10 -2.40
C ALA A 69 7.24 -5.61 -3.85
N LEU A 70 6.10 -5.57 -4.53
CA LEU A 70 5.98 -6.06 -5.91
C LEU A 70 5.07 -5.17 -6.74
N PHE A 71 5.27 -5.17 -8.05
CA PHE A 71 4.30 -4.60 -8.98
C PHE A 71 3.17 -5.60 -9.21
N SER A 72 1.93 -5.17 -9.02
CA SER A 72 0.74 -5.97 -9.25
C SER A 72 -0.08 -5.42 -10.41
N ARG A 73 -0.12 -6.17 -11.52
CA ARG A 73 -0.99 -5.90 -12.66
C ARG A 73 -2.48 -5.94 -12.33
N ARG A 74 -2.85 -6.55 -11.19
CA ARG A 74 -4.25 -6.59 -10.75
C ARG A 74 -4.69 -5.27 -10.14
N TYR A 75 -3.76 -4.60 -9.46
CA TYR A 75 -4.01 -3.34 -8.77
C TYR A 75 -3.41 -2.14 -9.52
N ASP A 76 -2.86 -2.39 -10.72
CA ASP A 76 -2.27 -1.36 -11.58
C ASP A 76 -1.29 -0.47 -10.79
N GLY A 77 -0.44 -1.09 -9.96
CA GLY A 77 0.36 -0.39 -8.96
C GLY A 77 1.37 -1.26 -8.22
N ILE A 78 2.16 -0.64 -7.36
CA ILE A 78 3.07 -1.33 -6.43
C ILE A 78 2.31 -1.68 -5.15
N GLN A 79 2.38 -2.95 -4.78
CA GLN A 79 1.82 -3.47 -3.54
C GLN A 79 2.95 -3.73 -2.54
N LEU A 80 2.89 -3.04 -1.40
CA LEU A 80 3.67 -3.33 -0.21
C LEU A 80 2.85 -4.30 0.64
N ILE A 81 3.39 -5.49 0.90
CA ILE A 81 2.69 -6.57 1.59
C ILE A 81 3.34 -6.76 2.95
N VAL A 82 2.54 -6.77 4.01
CA VAL A 82 2.95 -7.13 5.37
C VAL A 82 2.01 -8.21 5.89
N SER A 83 2.50 -9.43 6.07
CA SER A 83 1.70 -10.56 6.56
C SER A 83 2.17 -10.97 7.95
N ALA A 84 1.36 -10.69 8.97
CA ALA A 84 1.60 -11.02 10.37
C ALA A 84 0.87 -12.32 10.77
N PRO A 85 1.57 -13.33 11.33
CA PRO A 85 0.93 -14.57 11.74
C PRO A 85 0.09 -14.42 13.01
N MET A 86 -1.05 -15.09 13.04
CA MET A 86 -2.04 -15.07 14.13
C MET A 86 -2.33 -16.48 14.62
N SER A 87 -2.40 -16.64 15.93
CA SER A 87 -2.72 -17.92 16.58
C SER A 87 -4.06 -17.90 17.32
N THR A 88 -4.69 -16.73 17.36
CA THR A 88 -5.99 -16.45 17.97
C THR A 88 -6.80 -15.50 17.09
N HIS A 89 -8.07 -15.25 17.45
CA HIS A 89 -8.99 -14.33 16.77
C HIS A 89 -9.36 -14.71 15.31
N LEU A 90 -9.51 -13.74 14.41
CA LEU A 90 -9.89 -13.95 13.00
C LEU A 90 -11.23 -14.65 12.76
N ASN A 91 -12.16 -14.56 13.72
CA ASN A 91 -13.54 -15.08 13.64
C ASN A 91 -14.57 -13.94 13.72
N ALA A 92 -15.87 -14.23 13.65
CA ALA A 92 -16.90 -13.19 13.62
C ALA A 92 -16.88 -12.33 14.90
N ASN A 93 -16.67 -12.97 16.05
CA ASN A 93 -16.69 -12.33 17.37
C ASN A 93 -15.47 -11.40 17.59
N SER A 94 -14.37 -11.65 16.87
CA SER A 94 -13.16 -10.81 16.97
C SER A 94 -13.05 -9.72 15.91
N TYR A 95 -14.06 -9.54 15.04
CA TYR A 95 -13.99 -8.63 13.89
C TYR A 95 -13.51 -7.22 14.26
N MET A 96 -14.05 -6.61 15.32
CA MET A 96 -13.66 -5.26 15.72
C MET A 96 -12.20 -5.20 16.21
N VAL A 97 -11.78 -6.19 17.00
CA VAL A 97 -10.42 -6.29 17.53
C VAL A 97 -9.42 -6.52 16.39
N ASP A 98 -9.75 -7.40 15.44
CA ASP A 98 -8.94 -7.69 14.25
C ASP A 98 -8.81 -6.45 13.36
N SER A 99 -9.90 -5.69 13.18
CA SER A 99 -9.91 -4.44 12.42
C SER A 99 -8.95 -3.40 13.04
N ILE A 100 -9.03 -3.21 14.36
CA ILE A 100 -8.17 -2.28 15.09
C ILE A 100 -6.71 -2.74 15.01
N LYS A 101 -6.44 -4.03 15.25
CA LYS A 101 -5.08 -4.59 15.20
C LYS A 101 -4.47 -4.41 13.81
N CYS A 102 -5.22 -4.73 12.75
CA CYS A 102 -4.74 -4.56 11.38
C CYS A 102 -4.39 -3.10 11.07
N ARG A 103 -5.28 -2.16 11.40
CA ARG A 103 -5.04 -0.72 11.19
C ARG A 103 -3.87 -0.19 12.01
N LYS A 104 -3.66 -0.68 13.23
CA LYS A 104 -2.49 -0.31 14.05
C LYS A 104 -1.18 -0.77 13.41
N ILE A 105 -1.13 -2.00 12.89
CA ILE A 105 0.04 -2.50 12.16
C ILE A 105 0.28 -1.65 10.91
N PHE A 106 -0.78 -1.33 10.16
CA PHE A 106 -0.70 -0.46 8.98
C PHE A 106 -0.09 0.90 9.34
N GLU A 107 -0.65 1.59 10.33
CA GLU A 107 -0.17 2.88 10.81
C GLU A 107 1.28 2.81 11.27
N LYS A 108 1.64 1.76 12.00
CA LYS A 108 3.01 1.59 12.49
C LYS A 108 4.01 1.41 11.34
N VAL A 109 3.69 0.58 10.36
CA VAL A 109 4.51 0.40 9.15
C VAL A 109 4.61 1.70 8.36
N LYS A 110 3.47 2.36 8.09
CA LYS A 110 3.42 3.67 7.42
C LYS A 110 4.34 4.68 8.11
N ASN A 111 4.19 4.86 9.42
CA ASN A 111 4.97 5.83 10.18
C ASN A 111 6.47 5.49 10.18
N ASN A 112 6.82 4.20 10.17
CA ASN A 112 8.21 3.76 10.08
C ASN A 112 8.81 4.02 8.69
N LEU A 113 8.05 3.83 7.62
CA LEU A 113 8.48 4.15 6.24
C LEU A 113 8.65 5.66 6.04
N LEU A 114 7.73 6.46 6.57
CA LEU A 114 7.73 7.92 6.44
C LEU A 114 8.62 8.62 7.48
N LYS A 115 9.36 7.87 8.29
CA LYS A 115 10.21 8.44 9.34
C LYS A 115 11.31 9.31 8.74
N GLY A 116 11.46 10.53 9.26
CA GLY A 116 12.48 11.48 8.82
C GLY A 116 12.08 12.35 7.62
N GLN A 117 10.83 12.23 7.13
CA GLN A 117 10.29 13.13 6.13
C GLN A 117 9.88 14.46 6.79
N ASN A 118 10.73 15.48 6.67
CA ASN A 118 10.60 16.77 7.38
C ASN A 118 9.85 17.86 6.61
N GLU A 119 9.30 17.55 5.42
CA GLU A 119 8.84 18.61 4.51
C GLU A 119 7.47 19.21 4.89
N SER A 120 6.63 18.55 5.72
CA SER A 120 5.41 19.16 6.29
C SER A 120 4.73 18.29 7.36
N ASN A 121 3.73 18.85 8.07
CA ASN A 121 2.81 18.10 8.94
C ASN A 121 1.72 17.31 8.18
N MET A 122 1.64 17.42 6.85
CA MET A 122 0.61 16.76 6.05
C MET A 122 1.09 15.40 5.55
N ILE A 123 0.34 14.34 5.88
CA ILE A 123 0.69 12.94 5.57
C ILE A 123 0.92 12.69 4.08
N HIS A 124 0.11 13.33 3.23
CA HIS A 124 0.25 13.18 1.78
C HIS A 124 1.59 13.73 1.26
N SER A 125 2.03 14.88 1.76
CA SER A 125 3.32 15.45 1.38
C SER A 125 4.48 14.60 1.86
N GLN A 126 4.38 14.02 3.06
CA GLN A 126 5.39 13.08 3.58
C GLN A 126 5.49 11.83 2.70
N ALA A 127 4.35 11.25 2.32
CA ALA A 127 4.29 10.11 1.42
C ALA A 127 4.86 10.44 0.03
N ALA A 128 4.48 11.59 -0.53
CA ALA A 128 4.98 12.05 -1.82
C ALA A 128 6.52 12.27 -1.78
N SER A 129 7.04 12.90 -0.73
CA SER A 129 8.48 13.14 -0.57
C SER A 129 9.26 11.83 -0.43
N TYR A 130 8.79 10.92 0.42
CA TYR A 130 9.37 9.58 0.59
C TYR A 130 9.42 8.81 -0.73
N LEU A 131 8.29 8.69 -1.43
CA LEU A 131 8.22 7.94 -2.67
C LEU A 131 9.06 8.60 -3.78
N THR A 132 9.10 9.92 -3.81
CA THR A 132 9.99 10.64 -4.74
C THR A 132 11.44 10.24 -4.50
N GLN A 133 11.91 10.22 -3.25
CA GLN A 133 13.28 9.79 -2.90
C GLN A 133 13.54 8.32 -3.26
N VAL A 134 12.58 7.44 -2.99
CA VAL A 134 12.65 6.00 -3.34
C VAL A 134 12.88 5.81 -4.84
N PHE A 135 12.07 6.46 -5.68
CA PHE A 135 12.10 6.33 -7.14
C PHE A 135 13.11 7.27 -7.84
N THR A 136 14.06 7.80 -7.08
CA THR A 136 15.06 8.76 -7.55
C THR A 136 16.44 8.14 -7.67
N ALA A 137 17.01 8.11 -8.87
CA ALA A 137 18.41 7.74 -9.05
C ALA A 137 19.33 8.75 -8.32
N PRO A 138 20.38 8.30 -7.61
CA PRO A 138 21.29 9.19 -6.86
C PRO A 138 21.96 10.29 -7.69
N THR A 139 22.13 10.07 -9.00
CA THR A 139 22.91 10.94 -9.89
C THR A 139 22.07 11.74 -10.89
N GLN A 140 20.74 11.58 -10.88
CA GLN A 140 19.86 12.26 -11.83
C GLN A 140 18.93 13.23 -11.11
N TRP A 141 18.75 14.42 -11.68
CA TRP A 141 17.74 15.40 -11.25
C TRP A 141 16.56 15.30 -12.20
N ASN A 142 15.64 14.38 -11.92
CA ASN A 142 14.50 14.14 -12.80
C ASN A 142 13.45 15.25 -12.63
N ALA A 143 13.04 15.86 -13.75
CA ALA A 143 12.05 16.94 -13.75
C ALA A 143 10.68 16.55 -13.14
N TRP A 144 10.30 15.27 -13.25
CA TRP A 144 9.01 14.77 -12.71
C TRP A 144 8.88 14.91 -11.19
N ARG A 145 10.01 15.02 -10.45
CA ARG A 145 10.00 15.18 -8.99
C ARG A 145 9.31 16.45 -8.52
N TYR A 146 9.29 17.47 -9.38
CA TYR A 146 8.67 18.76 -9.10
C TYR A 146 7.24 18.85 -9.63
N ASP A 147 6.79 17.85 -10.38
CA ASP A 147 5.42 17.76 -10.87
C ASP A 147 4.51 17.26 -9.73
N LYS A 148 3.70 18.19 -9.19
CA LYS A 148 2.72 17.90 -8.13
C LYS A 148 1.67 16.88 -8.58
N GLY A 149 1.27 16.90 -9.84
CA GLY A 149 0.32 15.93 -10.40
C GLY A 149 0.93 14.53 -10.47
N PHE A 150 2.19 14.43 -10.90
CA PHE A 150 2.90 13.15 -10.95
C PHE A 150 3.12 12.57 -9.55
N THR A 151 3.62 13.38 -8.61
CA THR A 151 3.90 12.93 -7.24
C THR A 151 2.63 12.50 -6.49
N GLN A 152 1.49 13.16 -6.74
CA GLN A 152 0.20 12.73 -6.22
C GLN A 152 -0.26 11.39 -6.81
N LYS A 153 -0.08 11.19 -8.12
CA LYS A 153 -0.38 9.89 -8.74
C LYS A 153 0.55 8.79 -8.23
N LEU A 154 1.82 9.10 -7.97
CA LEU A 154 2.79 8.17 -7.39
C LEU A 154 2.38 7.69 -5.99
N VAL A 155 1.80 8.57 -5.16
CA VAL A 155 1.24 8.19 -3.85
C VAL A 155 0.12 7.16 -4.00
N ASN A 156 -0.77 7.35 -4.98
CA ASN A 156 -1.87 6.42 -5.23
C ASN A 156 -1.39 5.12 -5.90
N PHE A 157 -0.28 5.16 -6.62
CA PHE A 157 0.33 4.01 -7.28
C PHE A 157 0.96 3.02 -6.28
N VAL A 158 1.29 3.46 -5.06
CA VAL A 158 1.90 2.61 -4.03
C VAL A 158 0.89 2.34 -2.90
N GLN A 159 0.48 1.07 -2.77
CA GLN A 159 -0.52 0.62 -1.81
C GLN A 159 0.12 -0.29 -0.77
N LEU A 160 -0.17 -0.06 0.51
CA LEU A 160 0.19 -0.93 1.62
C LEU A 160 -0.98 -1.85 1.95
N GLU A 161 -0.73 -3.15 2.03
CA GLU A 161 -1.67 -4.16 2.48
C GLU A 161 -1.07 -4.91 3.66
N VAL A 162 -1.79 -4.86 4.79
CA VAL A 162 -1.51 -5.67 5.97
C VAL A 162 -2.46 -6.85 6.00
N THR A 163 -1.94 -8.05 6.18
CA THR A 163 -2.71 -9.28 6.34
C THR A 163 -2.41 -9.94 7.68
N LEU A 164 -3.42 -10.09 8.51
CA LEU A 164 -3.42 -10.96 9.68
C LEU A 164 -3.68 -12.40 9.20
N LYS A 165 -2.62 -13.20 9.12
CA LYS A 165 -2.64 -14.55 8.55
C LYS A 165 -2.75 -15.60 9.66
N PRO A 166 -3.79 -16.44 9.72
CA PRO A 166 -3.84 -17.51 10.70
C PRO A 166 -2.69 -18.50 10.46
N THR A 167 -2.11 -19.04 11.53
CA THR A 167 -1.22 -20.20 11.41
C THR A 167 -1.97 -21.40 10.83
N GLN A 168 -1.28 -22.30 10.15
CA GLN A 168 -1.91 -23.44 9.49
C GLN A 168 -2.76 -24.28 10.44
N SER A 169 -2.23 -24.58 11.64
CA SER A 169 -2.95 -25.35 12.66
C SER A 169 -4.19 -24.61 13.16
N TYR A 170 -4.10 -23.29 13.38
CA TYR A 170 -5.22 -22.48 13.83
C TYR A 170 -6.32 -22.38 12.77
N ALA A 171 -5.93 -22.16 11.50
CA ALA A 171 -6.83 -22.07 10.36
C ALA A 171 -7.66 -23.35 10.20
N VAL A 172 -7.02 -24.51 10.23
CA VAL A 172 -7.71 -25.81 10.08
C VAL A 172 -8.64 -26.08 11.27
N LYS A 173 -8.14 -25.90 12.50
CA LYS A 173 -8.91 -26.20 13.71
C LYS A 173 -10.15 -25.32 13.87
N ASN A 174 -10.02 -24.02 13.57
CA ASN A 174 -11.06 -23.02 13.86
C ASN A 174 -11.80 -22.55 12.60
N LYS A 175 -11.46 -23.09 11.42
CA LYS A 175 -12.04 -22.72 10.12
C LYS A 175 -12.03 -21.21 9.87
N VAL A 176 -10.94 -20.55 10.25
CA VAL A 176 -10.75 -19.10 10.07
C VAL A 176 -9.97 -18.79 8.79
N ARG A 177 -10.15 -17.58 8.28
CA ARG A 177 -9.48 -17.07 7.06
C ARG A 177 -8.63 -15.84 7.38
N PRO A 178 -7.66 -15.49 6.51
CA PRO A 178 -6.93 -14.24 6.63
C PRO A 178 -7.86 -13.03 6.68
N PHE A 179 -7.42 -12.03 7.43
CA PHE A 179 -8.06 -10.73 7.56
C PHE A 179 -7.08 -9.68 7.07
N SER A 180 -7.51 -8.79 6.18
CA SER A 180 -6.61 -7.81 5.58
C SER A 180 -7.14 -6.40 5.72
N CYS A 181 -6.23 -5.43 5.71
CA CYS A 181 -6.56 -4.03 5.60
C CYS A 181 -5.52 -3.33 4.72
N GLY A 182 -5.91 -2.28 4.01
CA GLY A 182 -5.00 -1.61 3.09
C GLY A 182 -5.41 -0.20 2.70
N GLY A 183 -4.48 0.47 2.04
CA GLY A 183 -4.59 1.85 1.58
C GLY A 183 -3.23 2.42 1.16
N SER A 184 -3.23 3.67 0.69
CA SER A 184 -2.00 4.37 0.32
C SER A 184 -1.17 4.74 1.56
N LEU A 185 0.09 5.09 1.37
CA LEU A 185 0.91 5.68 2.45
C LEU A 185 0.39 7.05 2.93
N ALA A 186 -0.56 7.66 2.22
CA ALA A 186 -1.23 8.89 2.62
C ALA A 186 -2.60 8.65 3.29
N SER A 187 -3.03 7.40 3.45
CA SER A 187 -4.34 7.08 4.00
C SER A 187 -4.38 7.36 5.51
N ASP A 188 -5.44 8.06 5.92
CA ASP A 188 -5.81 8.23 7.32
C ASP A 188 -6.42 6.95 7.89
N TYR A 189 -6.41 6.79 9.22
CA TYR A 189 -6.90 5.59 9.90
C TYR A 189 -8.31 5.15 9.48
N GLN A 190 -9.20 6.11 9.20
CA GLN A 190 -10.58 5.84 8.77
C GLN A 190 -10.69 5.43 7.29
N GLN A 191 -9.73 5.85 6.47
CA GLN A 191 -9.65 5.53 5.05
C GLN A 191 -8.99 4.17 4.79
N ILE A 192 -8.35 3.57 5.81
CA ILE A 192 -7.82 2.21 5.71
C ILE A 192 -8.99 1.23 5.56
N GLU A 193 -9.08 0.64 4.36
CA GLU A 193 -10.13 -0.28 3.98
C GLU A 193 -9.91 -1.64 4.63
N ILE A 194 -10.97 -2.25 5.14
CA ILE A 194 -10.95 -3.59 5.69
C ILE A 194 -11.45 -4.56 4.63
N THR A 195 -10.65 -5.58 4.30
CA THR A 195 -11.05 -6.66 3.41
C THR A 195 -11.11 -7.96 4.18
N ARG A 196 -12.31 -8.56 4.22
CA ARG A 196 -12.52 -9.88 4.82
C ARG A 196 -13.37 -10.77 3.94
N LYS A 197 -12.97 -12.03 3.83
CA LYS A 197 -13.82 -13.09 3.27
C LYS A 197 -14.28 -13.97 4.43
N PHE A 198 -15.55 -13.85 4.82
CA PHE A 198 -16.16 -14.81 5.73
C PHE A 198 -16.41 -16.15 4.99
N ASN A 199 -16.48 -17.23 5.75
CA ASN A 199 -16.98 -18.52 5.25
C ASN A 199 -18.51 -18.48 5.25
#